data_AF-A0A3R6EKC9-F1
#
_entry.id   AF-A0A3R6EKC9-F1
#
_cell.length_a   1.000
_cell.length_b   1.000
_cell.length_c   1.000
_cell.angle_alpha   90.00
_cell.angle_beta   90.00
_cell.angle_gamma   90.00
#
_symmetry.space_group_name_H-M   'P 1'
#
loop_
_entity.id
_entity.type
_entity.pdbx_description
1 polymer ?
#
loop_
_entity_poly.entity_id
_entity_poly.type
_entity_poly.pdbx_seq_one_letter_code
_entity_poly.pdbx_strand_id
1 'polypeptide(L)'
;MDRSIFRIKRTKTLHQDWKHKKSAELEKQRRDFLEEKRKLEEDRRNFEREKREFFTHCQLEKDSMKREKQLFETKWKILEEELSQLADEKKQMKKKRDFYRYVREQEVRDMLTVGTENVVRGELFFIGVESKSALKKRYKQLLKIYHPDNLCGDTETLQEINREYDRLLKQYELKQEQSDT
;
A
#
# COMPACT_ATOMS: atom_id res chain seq x y z
N MET A 1 93.72 -79.03 -3.00
CA MET A 1 93.23 -77.71 -2.55
C MET A 1 92.15 -77.93 -1.48
N ASP A 2 92.22 -77.18 -0.39
CA ASP A 2 91.52 -77.50 0.86
C ASP A 2 90.02 -77.12 0.85
N ARG A 3 89.13 -78.10 1.06
CA ARG A 3 87.67 -77.95 1.03
C ARG A 3 87.16 -76.96 2.08
N SER A 4 87.92 -76.74 3.16
CA SER A 4 87.57 -75.81 4.24
C SER A 4 87.63 -74.35 3.78
N ILE A 5 88.69 -73.97 3.05
CA ILE A 5 88.90 -72.60 2.56
C ILE A 5 87.81 -72.19 1.57
N PHE A 6 87.38 -73.12 0.70
CA PHE A 6 86.30 -72.87 -0.25
C PHE A 6 84.95 -72.63 0.45
N ARG A 7 84.64 -73.41 1.50
CA ARG A 7 83.42 -73.21 2.31
C ARG A 7 83.44 -71.85 3.00
N ILE A 8 84.56 -71.45 3.60
CA ILE A 8 84.72 -70.16 4.28
C ILE A 8 84.59 -68.98 3.31
N LYS A 9 85.18 -69.08 2.11
CA LYS A 9 85.03 -68.04 1.08
C LYS A 9 83.58 -67.92 0.62
N ARG A 10 82.90 -69.05 0.36
CA ARG A 10 81.49 -69.08 -0.04
C ARG A 10 80.55 -68.51 1.03
N THR A 11 80.77 -68.83 2.31
CA THR A 11 79.94 -68.28 3.40
C THR A 11 80.17 -66.79 3.60
N LYS A 12 81.40 -66.30 3.43
CA LYS A 12 81.69 -64.85 3.44
C LYS A 12 80.99 -64.12 2.30
N THR A 13 81.01 -64.67 1.08
CA THR A 13 80.30 -64.08 -0.07
C THR A 13 78.80 -64.04 0.17
N LEU A 14 78.20 -65.15 0.62
CA LEU A 14 76.75 -65.22 0.93
C LEU A 14 76.33 -64.20 2.01
N HIS A 15 77.16 -63.98 3.03
CA HIS A 15 76.89 -62.98 4.06
C HIS A 15 76.96 -61.55 3.53
N GLN A 16 77.89 -61.26 2.62
CA GLN A 16 77.97 -59.95 1.96
C GLN A 16 76.76 -59.70 1.06
N ASP A 17 76.36 -60.70 0.27
CA ASP A 17 75.16 -60.62 -0.57
C ASP A 17 73.89 -60.42 0.29
N TRP A 18 73.79 -61.13 1.41
CA TRP A 18 72.70 -60.92 2.37
C TRP A 18 72.70 -59.50 2.95
N LYS A 19 73.87 -58.96 3.35
CA LYS A 19 74.00 -57.59 3.84
C LYS A 19 73.60 -56.56 2.79
N HIS A 20 74.05 -56.71 1.55
CA HIS A 20 73.68 -55.81 0.46
C HIS A 20 72.18 -55.88 0.17
N LYS A 21 71.61 -57.08 0.09
CA LYS A 21 70.16 -57.26 -0.10
C LYS A 21 69.36 -56.63 1.03
N LYS A 22 69.79 -56.80 2.28
CA LYS A 22 69.12 -56.20 3.44
C LYS A 22 69.25 -54.68 3.46
N SER A 23 70.40 -54.15 3.07
CA SER A 23 70.62 -52.70 2.92
C SER A 23 69.73 -52.11 1.83
N ALA A 24 69.65 -52.76 0.66
CA ALA A 24 68.81 -52.32 -0.45
C ALA A 24 67.31 -52.35 -0.10
N GLU A 25 66.87 -53.35 0.67
CA GLU A 25 65.49 -53.43 1.17
C GLU A 25 65.17 -52.29 2.15
N LEU A 26 66.06 -52.02 3.11
CA LEU A 26 65.90 -50.90 4.05
C LEU A 26 65.89 -49.55 3.34
N GLU A 27 66.73 -49.39 2.31
CA GLU A 27 66.78 -48.16 1.52
C GLU A 27 65.51 -47.97 0.70
N LYS A 28 64.96 -49.05 0.12
CA LYS A 28 63.65 -49.01 -0.54
C LYS A 28 62.55 -48.59 0.43
N GLN A 29 62.47 -49.20 1.62
CA GLN A 29 61.49 -48.81 2.64
C GLN A 29 61.63 -47.35 3.06
N ARG A 30 62.86 -46.83 3.21
CA ARG A 30 63.10 -45.41 3.49
C ARG A 30 62.60 -44.50 2.38
N ARG A 31 62.83 -44.86 1.11
CA ARG A 31 62.32 -44.10 -0.05
C ARG A 31 60.81 -44.10 -0.11
N ASP A 32 60.19 -45.27 0.06
CA ASP A 32 58.72 -45.41 0.03
C ASP A 32 58.08 -44.58 1.15
N PHE A 33 58.63 -44.64 2.36
CA PHE A 33 58.17 -43.83 3.49
C PHE A 33 58.33 -42.31 3.27
N LEU A 34 59.45 -41.89 2.66
CA LEU A 34 59.68 -40.48 2.36
C LEU A 34 58.70 -39.97 1.30
N GLU A 35 58.43 -40.77 0.28
CA GLU A 35 57.46 -40.44 -0.76
C GLU A 35 56.03 -40.40 -0.21
N GLU A 36 55.66 -41.33 0.67
CA GLU A 36 54.37 -41.30 1.35
C GLU A 36 54.23 -40.06 2.23
N LYS A 37 55.26 -39.71 3.01
CA LYS A 37 55.29 -38.47 3.80
C LYS A 37 55.12 -37.23 2.92
N ARG A 38 55.78 -37.21 1.75
CA ARG A 38 55.69 -36.10 0.78
C ARG A 38 54.27 -35.97 0.23
N LYS A 39 53.64 -37.08 -0.14
CA LYS A 39 52.24 -37.11 -0.60
C LYS A 39 51.27 -36.63 0.47
N LEU A 40 51.40 -37.13 1.70
CA LEU A 40 50.54 -36.69 2.81
C LEU A 40 50.66 -35.20 3.10
N GLU A 41 51.87 -34.64 2.97
CA GLU A 41 52.08 -33.21 3.14
C GLU A 41 51.45 -32.39 2.00
N GLU A 42 51.52 -32.89 0.77
CA GLU A 42 50.85 -32.29 -0.39
C GLU A 42 49.32 -32.35 -0.26
N ASP A 43 48.77 -33.49 0.13
CA ASP A 43 47.35 -33.69 0.39
C ASP A 43 46.85 -32.78 1.51
N ARG A 44 47.62 -32.65 2.61
CA ARG A 44 47.32 -31.71 3.69
C ARG A 44 47.24 -30.27 3.17
N ARG A 45 48.20 -29.87 2.33
CA ARG A 45 48.23 -28.53 1.74
C ARG A 45 47.06 -28.28 0.79
N ASN A 46 46.69 -29.28 -0.01
CA ASN A 46 45.55 -29.20 -0.92
C ASN A 46 44.23 -29.11 -0.14
N PHE A 47 44.06 -29.95 0.89
CA PHE A 47 42.89 -29.89 1.75
C PHE A 47 42.75 -28.55 2.47
N GLU A 48 43.85 -27.99 2.97
CA GLU A 48 43.84 -26.65 3.57
C GLU A 48 43.44 -25.55 2.58
N ARG A 49 43.84 -25.68 1.31
CA ARG A 49 43.46 -24.75 0.25
C ARG A 49 41.97 -24.88 -0.07
N GLU A 50 41.50 -26.09 -0.33
CA GLU A 50 40.09 -26.37 -0.61
C GLU A 50 39.19 -25.89 0.53
N LYS A 51 39.61 -26.11 1.78
CA LYS A 51 38.87 -25.61 2.95
C LYS A 51 38.74 -24.08 2.95
N ARG A 52 39.79 -23.35 2.58
CA ARG A 52 39.76 -21.87 2.49
C ARG A 52 38.88 -21.40 1.34
N GLU A 53 38.99 -22.04 0.19
CA GLU A 53 38.17 -21.74 -0.99
C GLU A 53 36.69 -22.00 -0.70
N PHE A 54 36.37 -23.15 -0.10
CA PHE A 54 35.02 -23.50 0.32
C PHE A 54 34.47 -22.51 1.33
N PHE A 55 35.26 -22.14 2.35
CA PHE A 55 34.83 -21.15 3.35
C PHE A 55 34.54 -19.79 2.70
N THR A 56 35.40 -19.35 1.77
CA THR A 56 35.23 -18.08 1.06
C THR A 56 33.98 -18.12 0.18
N HIS A 57 33.77 -19.21 -0.56
CA HIS A 57 32.60 -19.41 -1.40
C HIS A 57 31.31 -19.41 -0.58
N CYS A 58 31.27 -20.17 0.51
CA CYS A 58 30.13 -20.25 1.41
C CYS A 58 29.82 -18.89 2.06
N GLN A 59 30.85 -18.11 2.40
CA GLN A 59 30.67 -16.75 2.92
C GLN A 59 30.08 -15.80 1.87
N LEU A 60 30.60 -15.82 0.64
CA LEU A 60 30.06 -15.01 -0.46
C LEU A 60 28.61 -15.36 -0.79
N GLU A 61 28.29 -16.65 -0.81
CA GLU A 61 26.93 -17.14 -1.03
C GLU A 61 26.00 -16.68 0.10
N LYS A 62 26.42 -16.81 1.35
CA LYS A 62 25.67 -16.32 2.51
C LYS A 62 25.41 -14.80 2.44
N ASP A 63 26.42 -14.02 2.04
CA ASP A 63 26.28 -12.57 1.87
C ASP A 63 25.36 -12.22 0.69
N SER A 64 25.43 -12.98 -0.41
CA SER A 64 24.49 -12.87 -1.54
C SER A 64 23.06 -13.11 -1.09
N MET A 65 22.81 -14.23 -0.41
CA MET A 65 21.51 -14.60 0.13
C MET A 65 20.97 -13.54 1.10
N LYS A 66 21.84 -12.95 1.93
CA LYS A 66 21.45 -11.86 2.83
C LYS A 66 20.97 -10.63 2.06
N ARG A 67 21.69 -10.21 1.02
CA ARG A 67 21.29 -9.08 0.17
C ARG A 67 19.97 -9.38 -0.54
N GLU A 68 19.82 -10.56 -1.10
CA GLU A 68 18.59 -10.97 -1.77
C GLU A 68 17.39 -10.95 -0.81
N LYS A 69 17.54 -11.49 0.41
CA LYS A 69 16.50 -11.41 1.43
C LYS A 69 16.14 -9.97 1.79
N GLN A 70 17.13 -9.09 1.93
CA GLN A 70 16.88 -7.66 2.21
C GLN A 70 16.14 -6.97 1.07
N LEU A 71 16.50 -7.29 -0.18
CA LEU A 71 15.79 -6.78 -1.36
C LEU A 71 14.35 -7.28 -1.40
N PHE A 72 14.13 -8.56 -1.10
CA PHE A 72 12.79 -9.12 -1.00
C PHE A 72 11.96 -8.41 0.07
N GLU A 73 12.51 -8.24 1.28
CA GLU A 73 11.82 -7.56 2.39
C GLU A 73 11.45 -6.12 2.03
N THR A 74 12.35 -5.39 1.39
CA THR A 74 12.11 -4.00 0.96
C THR A 74 10.99 -3.95 -0.08
N LYS A 75 11.02 -4.84 -1.09
CA LYS A 75 9.97 -4.93 -2.10
C LYS A 75 8.63 -5.32 -1.49
N TRP A 76 8.63 -6.27 -0.56
CA TRP A 76 7.44 -6.71 0.15
C TRP A 76 6.80 -5.56 0.91
N LYS A 77 7.60 -4.78 1.64
CA LYS A 77 7.12 -3.62 2.38
C LYS A 77 6.48 -2.56 1.48
N ILE A 78 7.09 -2.27 0.32
CA ILE A 78 6.54 -1.34 -0.67
C ILE A 78 5.17 -1.84 -1.16
N LEU A 79 5.08 -3.13 -1.52
CA LEU A 79 3.82 -3.72 -1.97
C LEU A 79 2.74 -3.69 -0.88
N GLU A 80 3.09 -3.98 0.37
CA GLU A 80 2.17 -3.91 1.51
C GLU A 80 1.63 -2.48 1.70
N GLU A 81 2.50 -1.48 1.60
CA GLU A 81 2.13 -0.07 1.70
C GLU A 81 1.22 0.36 0.54
N GLU A 82 1.57 0.02 -0.71
CA GLU A 82 0.75 0.31 -1.90
C GLU A 82 -0.63 -0.32 -1.81
N LEU A 83 -0.72 -1.58 -1.37
CA LEU A 83 -2.00 -2.26 -1.16
C LEU A 83 -2.84 -1.60 -0.08
N SER A 84 -2.22 -1.15 1.02
CA SER A 84 -2.91 -0.40 2.07
C SER A 84 -3.45 0.93 1.56
N GLN A 85 -2.64 1.67 0.80
CA GLN A 85 -3.06 2.93 0.18
C GLN A 85 -4.25 2.72 -0.77
N LEU A 86 -4.18 1.72 -1.66
CA LEU A 86 -5.27 1.36 -2.56
C LEU A 86 -6.55 0.96 -1.81
N ALA A 87 -6.42 0.23 -0.70
CA ALA A 87 -7.57 -0.14 0.12
C ALA A 87 -8.24 1.10 0.74
N ASP A 88 -7.46 2.07 1.20
CA ASP A 88 -7.97 3.31 1.78
C ASP A 88 -8.57 4.23 0.71
N GLU A 89 -7.95 4.36 -0.45
CA GLU A 89 -8.51 5.05 -1.61
C GLU A 89 -9.87 4.45 -2.01
N LYS A 90 -9.97 3.12 -2.07
CA LYS A 90 -11.23 2.43 -2.37
C LYS A 90 -12.32 2.73 -1.33
N LYS A 91 -11.97 2.79 -0.03
CA LYS A 91 -12.91 3.19 1.02
C LYS A 91 -13.35 4.64 0.84
N GLN A 92 -12.42 5.55 0.56
CA GLN A 92 -12.73 6.97 0.34
C GLN A 92 -13.63 7.15 -0.89
N MET A 93 -13.32 6.47 -1.99
CA MET A 93 -14.13 6.50 -3.21
C MET A 93 -15.54 5.96 -2.98
N LYS A 94 -15.68 4.89 -2.19
CA LYS A 94 -16.99 4.38 -1.78
C LYS A 94 -17.76 5.43 -0.97
N LYS A 95 -17.13 6.05 0.02
CA LYS A 95 -17.75 7.13 0.82
C LYS A 95 -18.19 8.31 -0.05
N LYS A 96 -17.34 8.79 -0.96
CA LYS A 96 -17.67 9.87 -1.91
C LYS A 96 -18.85 9.48 -2.79
N ARG A 97 -18.84 8.27 -3.36
CA ARG A 97 -19.92 7.77 -4.21
C ARG A 97 -21.24 7.69 -3.44
N ASP A 98 -21.21 7.17 -2.22
CA ASP A 98 -22.41 7.02 -1.40
C ASP A 98 -22.92 8.40 -0.94
N PHE A 99 -22.03 9.37 -0.69
CA PHE A 99 -22.40 10.78 -0.47
C PHE A 99 -23.10 11.41 -1.68
N TYR A 100 -22.50 11.33 -2.88
CA TYR A 100 -23.13 11.87 -4.09
C TYR A 100 -24.46 11.19 -4.43
N ARG A 101 -24.58 9.89 -4.15
CA ARG A 101 -25.85 9.16 -4.27
C ARG A 101 -26.90 9.76 -3.33
N TYR A 102 -26.55 9.94 -2.06
CA TYR A 102 -27.45 10.53 -1.07
C TYR A 102 -27.87 11.95 -1.44
N VAL A 103 -26.93 12.81 -1.88
CA VAL A 103 -27.24 14.17 -2.32
C VAL A 103 -28.20 14.14 -3.51
N ARG A 104 -27.95 13.30 -4.51
CA ARG A 104 -28.86 13.14 -5.66
C ARG A 104 -30.25 12.66 -5.23
N GLU A 105 -30.33 11.69 -4.32
CA GLU A 105 -31.60 11.18 -3.79
C GLU A 105 -32.36 12.27 -3.04
N GLN A 106 -31.67 13.11 -2.25
CA GLN A 106 -32.27 14.27 -1.59
C GLN A 106 -32.71 15.34 -2.59
N GLU A 107 -31.90 15.67 -3.59
CA GLU A 107 -32.28 16.64 -4.64
C GLU A 107 -33.51 16.16 -5.42
N VAL A 108 -33.61 14.87 -5.75
CA VAL A 108 -34.79 14.28 -6.38
C VAL A 108 -35.99 14.32 -5.45
N ARG A 109 -35.80 14.04 -4.14
CA ARG A 109 -36.87 14.14 -3.15
C ARG A 109 -37.35 15.58 -2.98
N ASP A 110 -36.42 16.52 -2.89
CA ASP A 110 -36.68 17.95 -2.75
C ASP A 110 -37.35 18.49 -4.01
N MET A 111 -36.91 18.09 -5.22
CA MET A 111 -37.59 18.37 -6.49
C MET A 111 -38.98 17.71 -6.60
N LEU A 112 -39.22 16.55 -5.99
CA LEU A 112 -40.56 15.95 -5.93
C LEU A 112 -41.49 16.68 -4.95
N THR A 113 -40.96 17.21 -3.85
CA THR A 113 -41.72 18.09 -2.93
C THR A 113 -41.93 19.50 -3.46
N VAL A 114 -40.98 20.04 -4.24
CA VAL A 114 -41.11 21.37 -4.88
C VAL A 114 -41.87 21.26 -6.21
N GLY A 115 -41.78 20.14 -6.91
CA GLY A 115 -42.45 19.89 -8.19
C GLY A 115 -43.96 19.65 -8.08
N THR A 116 -44.50 19.48 -6.87
CA THR A 116 -45.95 19.55 -6.62
C THR A 116 -46.44 20.98 -6.36
N GLU A 117 -45.54 21.95 -6.19
CA GLU A 117 -45.85 23.36 -6.02
C GLU A 117 -44.94 24.18 -6.94
N ASN A 118 -45.24 24.22 -8.25
CA ASN A 118 -44.74 25.28 -9.14
C ASN A 118 -45.27 26.69 -8.76
N VAL A 119 -45.87 26.81 -7.57
CA VAL A 119 -46.35 28.05 -6.99
C VAL A 119 -45.20 28.66 -6.21
N VAL A 120 -44.72 29.83 -6.67
CA VAL A 120 -43.75 30.62 -5.91
C VAL A 120 -44.35 30.89 -4.52
N ARG A 121 -43.73 30.33 -3.46
CA ARG A 121 -44.17 30.52 -2.08
C ARG A 121 -44.43 32.00 -1.80
N GLY A 122 -45.65 32.33 -1.38
CA GLY A 122 -46.09 33.72 -1.28
C GLY A 122 -45.23 34.58 -0.34
N GLU A 123 -44.56 33.95 0.62
CA GLU A 123 -43.63 34.55 1.58
C GLU A 123 -42.49 35.31 0.87
N LEU A 124 -42.03 34.84 -0.30
CA LEU A 124 -40.96 35.47 -1.07
C LEU A 124 -41.35 36.87 -1.60
N PHE A 125 -42.64 37.13 -1.84
CA PHE A 125 -43.10 38.41 -2.43
C PHE A 125 -43.13 39.57 -1.43
N PHE A 126 -43.19 39.25 -0.14
CA PHE A 126 -43.33 40.20 0.96
C PHE A 126 -42.10 40.27 1.88
N ILE A 127 -40.95 39.71 1.47
CA ILE A 127 -39.68 39.85 2.18
C ILE A 127 -39.35 41.35 2.35
N GLY A 128 -39.03 41.76 3.57
CA GLY A 128 -38.67 43.15 3.90
C GLY A 128 -39.86 44.10 4.09
N VAL A 129 -41.09 43.59 4.10
CA VAL A 129 -42.25 44.36 4.52
C VAL A 129 -42.33 44.38 6.04
N GLU A 130 -42.12 45.55 6.64
CA GLU A 130 -42.07 45.70 8.10
C GLU A 130 -43.30 46.41 8.70
N SER A 131 -44.19 46.96 7.86
CA SER A 131 -45.38 47.70 8.32
C SER A 131 -46.62 47.45 7.48
N LYS A 132 -47.80 47.65 8.08
CA LYS A 132 -49.11 47.54 7.41
C LYS A 132 -49.23 48.42 6.17
N SER A 133 -48.61 49.61 6.19
CA SER A 133 -48.61 50.53 5.05
C SER A 133 -47.70 50.05 3.91
N ALA A 134 -46.53 49.49 4.24
CA ALA A 134 -45.62 48.87 3.27
C ALA A 134 -46.23 47.61 2.63
N LEU A 135 -46.96 46.81 3.41
CA LEU A 135 -47.67 45.62 2.94
C LEU A 135 -48.68 45.99 1.84
N LYS A 136 -49.55 46.97 2.10
CA LYS A 136 -50.55 47.45 1.14
C LYS A 136 -49.91 48.02 -0.13
N LYS A 137 -48.79 48.73 -0.01
CA LYS A 137 -48.05 49.27 -1.15
C LYS A 137 -47.45 48.16 -2.01
N ARG A 138 -46.78 47.19 -1.37
CA ARG A 138 -46.16 46.04 -2.04
C ARG A 138 -47.20 45.17 -2.72
N TYR A 139 -48.31 44.89 -2.05
CA TYR A 139 -49.44 44.14 -2.61
C TYR A 139 -49.98 44.77 -3.89
N LYS A 140 -50.21 46.09 -3.89
CA LYS A 140 -50.66 46.82 -5.10
C LYS A 140 -49.62 46.77 -6.23
N GLN A 141 -48.33 46.76 -5.93
CA GLN A 141 -47.27 46.62 -6.95
C GLN A 141 -47.28 45.21 -7.55
N LEU A 142 -47.46 44.19 -6.72
CA LEU A 142 -47.53 42.79 -7.16
C LEU A 142 -48.76 42.53 -8.02
N LEU A 143 -49.94 43.04 -7.63
CA LEU A 143 -51.14 43.00 -8.46
C LEU A 143 -50.92 43.64 -9.84
N LYS A 144 -50.15 44.73 -9.92
CA LYS A 144 -49.84 45.40 -11.20
C LYS A 144 -48.90 44.61 -12.11
N ILE A 145 -48.11 43.68 -11.58
CA ILE A 145 -47.19 42.85 -12.35
C ILE A 145 -47.90 41.56 -12.77
N TYR A 146 -48.57 40.91 -11.82
CA TYR A 146 -49.13 39.57 -11.97
C TYR A 146 -50.64 39.54 -12.28
N HIS A 147 -51.26 40.67 -12.65
CA HIS A 147 -52.66 40.68 -13.09
C HIS A 147 -52.84 39.76 -14.32
N PRO A 148 -53.91 38.95 -14.40
CA PRO A 148 -54.16 38.07 -15.55
C PRO A 148 -54.25 38.80 -16.90
N ASP A 149 -54.56 40.10 -16.91
CA ASP A 149 -54.63 40.92 -18.12
C ASP A 149 -53.26 41.47 -18.58
N ASN A 150 -52.18 41.19 -17.85
CA ASN A 150 -50.82 41.62 -18.20
C ASN A 150 -50.05 40.52 -18.94
N LEU A 151 -49.06 40.91 -19.75
CA LEU A 151 -48.22 40.00 -20.53
C LEU A 151 -47.45 38.95 -19.68
N CYS A 152 -47.19 39.27 -18.40
CA CYS A 152 -46.57 38.36 -17.41
C CYS A 152 -47.53 37.97 -16.28
N GLY A 153 -48.84 38.04 -16.54
CA GLY A 153 -49.88 37.67 -15.59
C GLY A 153 -49.89 36.17 -15.32
N ASP A 154 -49.90 35.79 -14.05
CA ASP A 154 -50.08 34.41 -13.63
C ASP A 154 -51.15 34.34 -12.53
N THR A 155 -52.23 33.64 -12.83
CA THR A 155 -53.39 33.53 -11.92
C THR A 155 -53.05 32.71 -10.68
N GLU A 156 -52.17 31.72 -10.79
CA GLU A 156 -51.78 30.86 -9.68
C GLU A 156 -50.88 31.60 -8.70
N THR A 157 -49.84 32.29 -9.20
CA THR A 157 -49.01 33.21 -8.41
C THR A 157 -49.84 34.33 -7.76
N LEU A 158 -50.85 34.87 -8.46
CA LEU A 158 -51.70 35.94 -7.92
C LEU A 158 -52.55 35.46 -6.73
N GLN A 159 -53.08 34.23 -6.80
CA GLN A 159 -53.83 33.65 -5.68
C GLN A 159 -52.93 33.49 -4.44
N GLU A 160 -51.67 33.11 -4.64
CA GLU A 160 -50.72 32.95 -3.54
C GLU A 160 -50.30 34.29 -2.92
N ILE A 161 -50.11 35.32 -3.76
CA ILE A 161 -49.90 36.71 -3.32
C ILE A 161 -51.09 37.19 -2.47
N ASN A 162 -52.33 36.87 -2.86
CA ASN A 162 -53.53 37.25 -2.11
C ASN A 162 -53.61 36.54 -0.75
N ARG A 163 -53.34 35.23 -0.73
CA ARG A 163 -53.34 34.43 0.52
C ARG A 163 -52.34 34.96 1.53
N GLU A 164 -51.11 35.23 1.11
CA GLU A 164 -50.07 35.74 2.00
C GLU A 164 -50.32 37.19 2.42
N TYR A 165 -50.88 38.02 1.53
CA TYR A 165 -51.34 39.36 1.91
C TYR A 165 -52.38 39.32 3.03
N ASP A 166 -53.40 38.47 2.91
CA ASP A 166 -54.46 38.35 3.92
C ASP A 166 -53.93 37.80 5.25
N ARG A 167 -52.99 36.86 5.20
CA ARG A 167 -52.29 36.32 6.37
C ARG A 167 -51.51 37.42 7.10
N LEU A 168 -50.69 38.17 6.38
CA LEU A 168 -49.89 39.26 6.96
C LEU A 168 -50.76 40.41 7.44
N LEU A 169 -51.84 40.74 6.73
CA LEU A 169 -52.79 41.80 7.12
C LEU A 169 -53.42 41.49 8.48
N LYS A 170 -53.89 40.24 8.68
CA LYS A 170 -54.39 39.77 9.98
C LYS A 170 -53.35 39.85 11.09
N GLN A 171 -52.10 39.48 10.81
CA GLN A 171 -51.02 39.57 11.80
C GLN A 171 -50.73 41.02 12.21
N TYR A 172 -50.73 41.95 11.28
CA TYR A 172 -50.54 43.37 11.61
C TYR A 172 -51.75 43.98 12.32
N GLU A 173 -52.97 43.51 12.06
CA GLU A 173 -54.18 43.94 12.76
C GLU A 173 -54.18 43.46 14.21
N LEU A 174 -53.88 42.19 14.44
CA LEU A 174 -53.73 41.63 15.79
C LEU A 174 -52.61 42.32 16.60
N LYS A 175 -51.51 42.70 15.94
CA LYS A 175 -50.42 43.45 16.59
C LYS A 175 -50.80 44.89 16.95
N GLN A 176 -51.73 45.52 16.22
CA GLN A 176 -52.23 46.85 16.55
C GLN A 176 -53.23 46.82 17.72
N GLU A 177 -54.09 45.81 17.77
CA GLU A 177 -55.03 45.62 18.89
C GLU A 177 -54.30 45.34 20.22
N GLN A 178 -53.16 44.65 20.18
CA GLN A 178 -52.31 44.40 21.35
C GLN A 178 -51.45 45.60 21.79
N SER A 179 -51.23 46.60 20.93
CA SER A 179 -50.51 47.83 21.29
C SER A 179 -51.42 48.93 21.83
N ASP A 180 -52.72 48.84 21.53
CA ASP A 180 -53.75 49.82 21.94
C ASP A 180 -54.51 49.38 23.22
N THR A 181 -54.12 48.24 23.82
CA THR A 181 -54.60 47.75 25.14
C THR A 181 -53.50 47.90 26.19
#